data_AF-A0A9X3X3U7-F1
#
_entry.id   AF-A0A9X3X3U7-F1
#
_cell.length_a   1.000
_cell.length_b   1.000
_cell.length_c   1.000
_cell.angle_alpha   90.00
_cell.angle_beta   90.00
_cell.angle_gamma   90.00
#
_symmetry.space_group_name_H-M   'P 1'
#
loop_
_entity.id
_entity.type
_entity.pdbx_description
1 polymer ?
#
loop_
_entity_poly.entity_id
_entity_poly.type
_entity_poly.pdbx_seq_one_letter_code
_entity_poly.pdbx_strand_id
1 'polypeptide(L)'
;MTAPSEKPPRLFARIAAAALLLGLLGFLVTAQSGSKTPASPPGSAEADAPAPAEPFGPQPAPPDPSLVALLDGLTVGAEVNGWKVVNFYPTNESVVWVELQKGEVFFSVGIGPKGTGKPPPPIQTETYEVGYGMPRPRNAGIPTQEMTAAAELVAARIRKREKEVPRPEGVWGRGSAGPSEAPKR
;
A
#
# COMPACT_ATOMS: atom_id res chain seq x y z
N MET A 1 0.48 -56.95 31.87
CA MET A 1 1.37 -56.20 32.77
C MET A 1 1.66 -54.87 32.11
N THR A 2 1.04 -53.83 32.64
CA THR A 2 1.02 -52.44 32.17
C THR A 2 2.07 -51.63 32.94
N ALA A 3 2.78 -50.74 32.25
CA ALA A 3 3.27 -49.48 32.84
C ALA A 3 3.41 -48.42 31.74
N PRO A 4 2.74 -47.26 31.86
CA PRO A 4 2.93 -46.10 30.99
C PRO A 4 4.17 -45.29 31.41
N SER A 5 4.87 -44.69 30.44
CA SER A 5 5.98 -43.77 30.71
C SER A 5 5.46 -42.34 30.77
N GLU A 6 5.38 -41.80 31.98
CA GLU A 6 5.08 -40.41 32.30
C GLU A 6 6.30 -39.52 32.01
N LYS A 7 6.13 -38.47 31.20
CA LYS A 7 7.10 -37.37 31.08
C LYS A 7 6.66 -36.20 31.97
N PRO A 8 7.55 -35.66 32.83
CA PRO A 8 7.19 -34.66 33.82
C PRO A 8 6.95 -33.25 33.23
N PRO A 9 6.25 -32.38 33.97
CA PRO A 9 5.77 -31.08 33.51
C PRO A 9 6.71 -29.90 33.85
N ARG A 10 6.51 -28.81 33.07
CA ARG A 10 6.68 -27.39 33.39
C ARG A 10 8.07 -26.87 33.81
N LEU A 11 8.65 -26.04 32.95
CA LEU A 11 9.58 -24.98 33.32
C LEU A 11 8.93 -23.61 33.04
N PHE A 12 8.17 -23.12 34.01
CA PHE A 12 7.99 -21.69 34.21
C PHE A 12 9.29 -21.15 34.83
N ALA A 13 10.08 -20.40 34.06
CA ALA A 13 11.16 -19.58 34.62
C ALA A 13 10.77 -18.11 34.47
N ARG A 14 10.12 -17.61 35.50
CA ARG A 14 9.95 -16.19 35.79
C ARG A 14 11.33 -15.58 35.99
N ILE A 15 11.72 -14.60 35.19
CA ILE A 15 12.78 -13.65 35.56
C ILE A 15 12.10 -12.31 35.75
N ALA A 16 11.91 -11.96 37.03
CA ALA A 16 11.51 -10.65 37.48
C ALA A 16 12.72 -9.98 38.17
N ALA A 17 12.79 -8.65 37.96
CA ALA A 17 13.40 -7.66 38.83
C ALA A 17 14.94 -7.54 38.89
N ALA A 18 15.43 -6.47 38.23
CA ALA A 18 16.37 -5.55 38.87
C ALA A 18 15.84 -4.13 38.64
N ALA A 19 15.51 -3.47 39.75
CA ALA A 19 14.83 -2.20 39.82
C ALA A 19 15.82 -1.03 39.96
N LEU A 20 15.28 0.17 39.77
CA LEU A 20 15.69 1.43 40.41
C LEU A 20 16.99 2.09 39.93
N LEU A 21 16.83 3.15 39.14
CA LEU A 21 17.40 4.45 39.49
C LEU A 21 16.45 5.57 39.05
N LEU A 22 15.72 6.06 40.05
CA LEU A 22 15.07 7.37 40.11
C LEU A 22 16.13 8.48 39.95
N GLY A 23 15.85 9.43 39.07
CA GLY A 23 16.56 10.70 38.89
C GLY A 23 15.87 11.47 37.77
N LEU A 24 14.76 12.18 37.98
CA LEU A 24 14.64 13.47 38.67
C LEU A 24 15.52 14.53 37.98
N LEU A 25 14.88 15.65 37.60
CA LEU A 25 15.28 16.74 36.69
C LEU A 25 14.73 16.55 35.27
N GLY A 26 13.61 17.15 34.88
CA GLY A 26 13.30 18.56 35.10
C GLY A 26 13.91 19.41 33.99
N PHE A 27 13.40 19.27 32.77
CA PHE A 27 13.47 20.36 31.78
C PHE A 27 12.08 20.62 31.24
N LEU A 28 11.42 21.50 31.98
CA LEU A 28 10.36 22.39 31.55
C LEU A 28 10.87 23.13 30.29
N VAL A 29 10.55 22.62 29.10
CA VAL A 29 10.69 23.44 27.88
C VAL A 29 9.44 24.28 27.78
N THR A 30 9.66 25.55 28.11
CA THR A 30 8.70 26.65 28.14
C THR A 30 7.95 26.77 26.82
N ALA A 31 6.63 26.75 26.92
CA ALA A 31 5.74 27.34 25.94
C ALA A 31 6.08 28.84 25.79
N GLN A 32 6.76 29.21 24.70
CA GLN A 32 6.79 30.59 24.25
C GLN A 32 5.60 30.85 23.33
N SER A 33 4.49 31.22 23.95
CA SER A 33 3.45 32.02 23.32
C SER A 33 4.02 33.39 22.96
N GLY A 34 4.54 33.51 21.75
CA GLY A 34 4.93 34.78 21.15
C GLY A 34 3.85 35.30 20.22
N SER A 35 2.81 35.93 20.76
CA SER A 35 1.90 36.79 20.00
C SER A 35 2.64 38.09 19.64
N LYS A 36 3.42 38.05 18.57
CA LYS A 36 3.96 39.26 17.94
C LYS A 36 3.21 39.49 16.64
N THR A 37 2.18 40.33 16.72
CA THR A 37 1.55 40.99 15.58
C THR A 37 2.53 42.01 15.00
N PRO A 38 3.06 41.84 13.78
CA PRO A 38 3.66 42.93 13.03
C PRO A 38 2.58 43.60 12.19
N ALA A 39 2.67 44.93 12.14
CA ALA A 39 1.78 45.82 11.41
C ALA A 39 1.51 45.37 9.96
N SER A 40 0.25 45.50 9.53
CA SER A 40 -0.17 45.36 8.13
C SER A 40 0.58 46.38 7.25
N PRO A 41 1.31 45.95 6.21
CA PRO A 41 1.70 46.84 5.12
C PRO A 41 0.47 47.18 4.25
N PRO A 42 0.29 48.44 3.82
CA PRO A 42 -0.61 48.76 2.72
C PRO A 42 0.11 48.42 1.42
N GLY A 43 -0.35 47.37 0.74
CA GLY A 43 0.28 46.94 -0.50
C GLY A 43 -0.51 45.82 -1.13
N SER A 44 -1.61 46.19 -1.80
CA SER A 44 -2.28 45.36 -2.80
C SER A 44 -1.29 45.07 -3.93
N ALA A 45 -0.51 44.02 -3.77
CA ALA A 45 -0.03 43.24 -4.89
C ALA A 45 -0.98 42.06 -4.97
N GLU A 46 -1.88 42.14 -5.95
CA GLU A 46 -2.67 41.05 -6.47
C GLU A 46 -1.68 39.96 -6.90
N ALA A 47 -1.28 39.14 -5.93
CA ALA A 47 -0.45 37.98 -6.16
C ALA A 47 -1.31 37.03 -6.97
N ASP A 48 -1.07 37.07 -8.27
CA ASP A 48 -1.51 36.14 -9.30
C ASP A 48 -1.45 34.73 -8.69
N ALA A 49 -2.59 34.29 -8.14
CA ALA A 49 -2.69 32.99 -7.52
C ALA A 49 -2.43 32.00 -8.66
N PRO A 50 -1.42 31.12 -8.58
CA PRO A 50 -1.17 30.17 -9.64
C PRO A 50 -2.47 29.42 -9.90
N ALA A 51 -2.99 29.55 -11.12
CA ALA A 51 -4.22 28.89 -11.53
C ALA A 51 -4.15 27.41 -11.10
N PRO A 52 -5.23 26.84 -10.54
CA PRO A 52 -5.25 25.43 -10.17
C PRO A 52 -4.73 24.62 -11.35
N ALA A 53 -3.57 23.97 -11.18
CA ALA A 53 -2.98 23.18 -12.24
C ALA A 53 -4.03 22.16 -12.68
N GLU A 54 -4.49 22.28 -13.92
CA GLU A 54 -5.42 21.31 -14.47
C GLU A 54 -4.79 19.93 -14.33
N PRO A 55 -5.50 18.93 -13.77
CA PRO A 55 -4.96 17.59 -13.65
C PRO A 55 -4.55 17.11 -15.04
N PHE A 56 -3.24 16.97 -15.26
CA PHE A 56 -2.69 16.55 -16.54
C PHE A 56 -3.17 15.13 -16.85
N GLY A 57 -4.18 15.02 -17.72
CA GLY A 57 -4.63 13.75 -18.29
C GLY A 57 -6.15 13.56 -18.26
N PRO A 58 -6.65 12.52 -18.95
CA PRO A 58 -8.06 12.13 -18.85
C PRO A 58 -8.42 11.86 -17.39
N GLN A 59 -9.60 12.31 -16.99
CA GLN A 59 -10.13 12.08 -15.65
C GLN A 59 -10.09 10.57 -15.36
N PRO A 60 -9.49 10.12 -14.24
CA PRO A 60 -9.37 8.71 -13.93
C PRO A 60 -10.77 8.09 -13.88
N ALA A 61 -10.97 7.01 -14.64
CA ALA A 61 -12.20 6.26 -14.57
C ALA A 61 -12.38 5.70 -13.14
N PRO A 62 -13.63 5.56 -12.66
CA PRO A 62 -13.88 4.87 -11.40
C PRO A 62 -13.25 3.47 -11.42
N PRO A 63 -12.62 3.01 -10.32
CA PRO A 63 -12.04 1.68 -10.27
C PRO A 63 -13.13 0.61 -10.39
N ASP A 64 -12.76 -0.54 -10.96
CA ASP A 64 -13.63 -1.72 -11.02
C ASP A 64 -14.12 -2.11 -9.61
N PRO A 65 -15.43 -2.24 -9.36
CA PRO A 65 -15.96 -2.61 -8.04
C PRO A 65 -15.39 -3.93 -7.49
N SER A 66 -15.11 -4.89 -8.36
CA SER A 66 -14.50 -6.18 -7.97
C SER A 66 -13.06 -5.99 -7.49
N LEU A 67 -12.32 -5.06 -8.12
CA LEU A 67 -10.99 -4.69 -7.67
C LEU A 67 -11.03 -3.97 -6.31
N VAL A 68 -11.98 -3.05 -6.12
CA VAL A 68 -12.16 -2.35 -4.83
C VAL A 68 -12.50 -3.35 -3.73
N ALA A 69 -13.36 -4.34 -3.99
CA ALA A 69 -13.69 -5.40 -3.06
C ALA A 69 -12.46 -6.27 -2.70
N LEU A 70 -11.64 -6.62 -3.70
CA LEU A 70 -10.40 -7.36 -3.51
C LEU A 70 -9.37 -6.58 -2.67
N LEU A 71 -9.33 -5.26 -2.84
CA LEU A 71 -8.43 -4.36 -2.13
C LEU A 71 -8.99 -3.83 -0.80
N ASP A 72 -9.98 -4.53 -0.22
CA ASP A 72 -10.56 -4.21 1.08
C ASP A 72 -11.07 -2.75 1.15
N GLY A 73 -11.74 -2.30 0.08
CA GLY A 73 -12.32 -0.96 -0.02
C GLY A 73 -11.34 0.14 -0.43
N LEU A 74 -10.12 -0.20 -0.88
CA LEU A 74 -9.16 0.80 -1.35
C LEU A 74 -9.69 1.53 -2.60
N THR A 75 -9.73 2.86 -2.53
CA THR A 75 -10.28 3.74 -3.57
C THR A 75 -9.40 4.98 -3.78
N VAL A 76 -9.67 5.76 -4.83
CA VAL A 76 -8.95 7.01 -5.11
C VAL A 76 -9.16 7.99 -3.96
N GLY A 77 -8.08 8.60 -3.50
CA GLY A 77 -8.06 9.48 -2.34
C GLY A 77 -7.67 8.80 -1.03
N ALA A 78 -7.73 7.47 -0.95
CA ALA A 78 -7.28 6.72 0.22
C ALA A 78 -5.74 6.76 0.37
N GLU A 79 -5.25 6.43 1.56
CA GLU A 79 -3.81 6.40 1.83
C GLU A 79 -3.28 4.98 2.10
N VAL A 80 -2.06 4.72 1.61
CA VAL A 80 -1.28 3.51 1.84
C VAL A 80 0.14 3.92 2.23
N ASN A 81 0.54 3.67 3.47
CA ASN A 81 1.87 4.05 3.98
C ASN A 81 2.21 5.55 3.80
N GLY A 82 1.22 6.44 3.94
CA GLY A 82 1.39 7.89 3.69
C GLY A 82 1.48 8.29 2.22
N TRP A 83 1.15 7.38 1.30
CA TRP A 83 0.97 7.66 -0.13
C TRP A 83 -0.51 7.69 -0.49
N LYS A 84 -0.93 8.73 -1.19
CA LYS A 84 -2.31 8.87 -1.65
C LYS A 84 -2.53 8.05 -2.92
N VAL A 85 -3.59 7.25 -2.96
CA VAL A 85 -4.03 6.57 -4.19
C VAL A 85 -4.66 7.60 -5.11
N VAL A 86 -4.14 7.71 -6.33
CA VAL A 86 -4.60 8.74 -7.29
C VAL A 86 -5.23 8.15 -8.54
N ASN A 87 -4.91 6.91 -8.87
CA ASN A 87 -5.45 6.27 -10.06
C ASN A 87 -5.44 4.74 -9.95
N PHE A 88 -6.33 4.10 -10.70
CA PHE A 88 -6.31 2.68 -11.00
C PHE A 88 -6.38 2.52 -12.50
N TYR A 89 -5.41 1.84 -13.11
CA TYR A 89 -5.46 1.59 -14.55
C TYR A 89 -5.05 0.15 -14.88
N PRO A 90 -5.89 -0.59 -15.63
CA PRO A 90 -5.52 -1.88 -16.18
C PRO A 90 -4.53 -1.69 -17.33
N THR A 91 -3.68 -2.69 -17.54
CA THR A 91 -2.80 -2.78 -18.70
C THR A 91 -3.11 -4.03 -19.51
N ASN A 92 -2.61 -4.06 -20.74
CA ASN A 92 -2.82 -5.18 -21.67
C ASN A 92 -2.17 -6.49 -21.19
N GLU A 93 -1.32 -6.44 -20.17
CA GLU A 93 -0.55 -7.59 -19.66
C GLU A 93 -1.27 -8.34 -18.53
N SER A 94 -2.57 -8.10 -18.35
CA SER A 94 -3.29 -8.61 -17.17
C SER A 94 -2.58 -8.16 -15.88
N VAL A 95 -2.15 -6.89 -15.84
CA VAL A 95 -1.62 -6.20 -14.67
C VAL A 95 -2.47 -4.95 -14.42
N VAL A 96 -2.93 -4.74 -13.18
CA VAL A 96 -3.55 -3.49 -12.75
C VAL A 96 -2.55 -2.72 -11.93
N TRP A 97 -2.43 -1.44 -12.24
CA TRP A 97 -1.60 -0.53 -11.49
C TRP A 97 -2.46 0.33 -10.58
N VAL A 98 -2.09 0.34 -9.31
CA VAL A 98 -2.54 1.30 -8.30
C VAL A 98 -1.50 2.40 -8.23
N GLU A 99 -1.84 3.59 -8.71
CA GLU A 99 -0.92 4.72 -8.70
C GLU A 99 -0.95 5.45 -7.37
N LEU A 100 0.23 5.66 -6.81
CA LEU A 100 0.46 6.25 -5.50
C LEU A 100 1.22 7.57 -5.66
N GLN A 101 0.78 8.60 -4.94
CA GLN A 101 1.36 9.95 -4.96
C GLN A 101 1.74 10.42 -3.56
N LYS A 102 2.88 11.11 -3.44
CA LYS A 102 3.29 11.87 -2.26
C LYS A 102 4.03 13.13 -2.71
N GLY A 103 3.40 14.29 -2.57
CA GLY A 103 3.88 15.54 -3.18
C GLY A 103 3.89 15.44 -4.70
N GLU A 104 5.01 15.77 -5.34
CA GLU A 104 5.19 15.69 -6.80
C GLU A 104 5.74 14.33 -7.27
N VAL A 105 5.86 13.36 -6.36
CA VAL A 105 6.45 12.05 -6.61
C VAL A 105 5.36 11.00 -6.72
N PHE A 106 5.51 10.12 -7.72
CA PHE A 106 4.59 9.03 -8.00
C PHE A 106 5.34 7.71 -8.13
N PHE A 107 4.68 6.61 -7.80
CA PHE A 107 5.03 5.28 -8.30
C PHE A 107 3.76 4.43 -8.31
N SER A 108 3.82 3.25 -8.94
CA SER A 108 2.64 2.40 -9.06
C SER A 108 2.90 1.03 -8.46
N VAL A 109 1.90 0.48 -7.77
CA VAL A 109 1.90 -0.93 -7.32
C VAL A 109 1.13 -1.75 -8.34
N GLY A 110 1.82 -2.70 -8.97
CA GLY A 110 1.25 -3.61 -9.95
C GLY A 110 0.71 -4.86 -9.27
N ILE A 111 -0.51 -5.24 -9.61
CA ILE A 111 -1.17 -6.46 -9.18
C ILE A 111 -1.39 -7.29 -10.44
N GLY A 112 -1.05 -8.58 -10.42
CA GLY A 112 -1.30 -9.50 -11.53
C GLY A 112 -1.68 -10.88 -11.01
N PRO A 113 -2.31 -11.75 -11.84
CA PRO A 113 -2.47 -13.15 -11.52
C PRO A 113 -1.09 -13.79 -11.24
N LYS A 114 -1.03 -14.73 -10.29
CA LYS A 114 0.21 -15.43 -10.01
C LYS A 114 0.77 -16.12 -11.25
N GLY A 115 2.05 -15.87 -11.56
CA GLY A 115 2.76 -16.46 -12.69
C GLY A 115 2.76 -15.63 -13.97
N THR A 116 2.25 -14.40 -13.95
CA THR A 116 2.31 -13.49 -15.11
C THR A 116 3.65 -12.76 -15.24
N GLY A 117 4.35 -12.54 -14.14
CA GLY A 117 5.55 -11.71 -14.03
C GLY A 117 6.80 -12.46 -14.43
N LYS A 118 7.68 -11.78 -15.17
CA LYS A 118 8.95 -12.32 -15.66
C LYS A 118 10.10 -11.32 -15.41
N PRO A 119 10.93 -11.54 -14.38
CA PRO A 119 10.83 -12.56 -13.32
C PRO A 119 9.62 -12.33 -12.40
N PRO A 120 9.20 -13.34 -11.61
CA PRO A 120 8.15 -13.15 -10.61
C PRO A 120 8.53 -12.04 -9.63
N PRO A 121 7.60 -11.14 -9.28
CA PRO A 121 7.90 -10.10 -8.31
C PRO A 121 8.09 -10.70 -6.91
N PRO A 122 8.79 -9.99 -6.01
CA PRO A 122 9.17 -10.53 -4.70
C PRO A 122 7.97 -10.80 -3.77
N ILE A 123 6.84 -10.11 -3.99
CA ILE A 123 5.66 -10.24 -3.14
C ILE A 123 4.63 -11.11 -3.87
N GLN A 124 4.24 -12.19 -3.22
CA GLN A 124 3.21 -13.10 -3.72
C GLN A 124 2.13 -13.32 -2.66
N THR A 125 0.93 -13.61 -3.16
CA THR A 125 -0.23 -14.05 -2.39
C THR A 125 -0.61 -15.46 -2.85
N GLU A 126 -1.75 -15.99 -2.41
CA GLU A 126 -2.18 -17.31 -2.86
C GLU A 126 -2.45 -17.30 -4.37
N THR A 127 -3.12 -16.26 -4.86
CA THR A 127 -3.66 -16.20 -6.23
C THR A 127 -3.12 -15.06 -7.09
N TYR A 128 -2.41 -14.10 -6.49
CA TYR A 128 -1.83 -12.92 -7.15
C TYR A 128 -0.34 -12.77 -6.86
N GLU A 129 0.32 -12.00 -7.71
CA GLU A 129 1.66 -11.47 -7.52
C GLU A 129 1.60 -9.94 -7.49
N VAL A 130 2.46 -9.32 -6.68
CA VAL A 130 2.45 -7.87 -6.41
C VAL A 130 3.86 -7.32 -6.60
N GLY A 131 3.99 -6.31 -7.45
CA GLY A 131 5.23 -5.61 -7.72
C GLY A 131 5.06 -4.10 -7.64
N TYR A 132 6.14 -3.35 -7.82
CA TYR A 132 6.09 -1.91 -7.96
C TYR A 132 6.87 -1.45 -9.18
N GLY A 133 6.36 -0.40 -9.82
CA GLY A 133 6.95 0.23 -10.99
C GLY A 133 8.02 1.25 -10.62
N MET A 134 8.63 1.85 -11.64
CA MET A 134 9.64 2.88 -11.44
C MET A 134 9.00 4.17 -10.88
N PRO A 135 9.67 4.85 -9.95
CA PRO A 135 9.30 6.19 -9.52
C PRO A 135 9.19 7.17 -10.70
N ARG A 136 8.29 8.14 -10.57
CA ARG A 136 8.15 9.28 -11.47
C ARG A 136 8.25 10.57 -10.63
N PRO A 137 9.21 11.47 -10.93
CA PRO A 137 10.28 11.31 -11.90
C PRO A 137 11.26 10.16 -11.56
N ARG A 138 11.99 9.63 -12.57
CA ARG A 138 12.85 8.43 -12.44
C ARG A 138 13.89 8.51 -11.30
N ASN A 139 14.26 9.73 -10.90
CA ASN A 139 15.25 10.00 -9.86
C ASN A 139 14.63 10.64 -8.61
N ALA A 140 13.34 10.42 -8.35
CA ALA A 140 12.65 10.98 -7.19
C ALA A 140 13.22 10.54 -5.82
N GLY A 141 14.15 9.58 -5.80
CA GLY A 141 14.85 9.18 -4.58
C GLY A 141 13.98 8.41 -3.59
N ILE A 142 12.86 7.82 -4.03
CA ILE A 142 12.02 6.99 -3.15
C ILE A 142 12.84 5.78 -2.69
N PRO A 143 13.05 5.60 -1.37
CA PRO A 143 13.75 4.41 -0.87
C PRO A 143 13.01 3.13 -1.28
N THR A 144 13.75 2.13 -1.74
CA THR A 144 13.17 0.82 -2.11
C THR A 144 12.33 0.22 -0.99
N GLN A 145 12.76 0.40 0.26
CA GLN A 145 12.01 -0.07 1.44
C GLN A 145 10.62 0.59 1.55
N GLU A 146 10.47 1.86 1.17
CA GLU A 146 9.20 2.57 1.21
C GLU A 146 8.23 2.05 0.13
N MET A 147 8.74 1.82 -1.08
CA MET A 147 7.95 1.21 -2.17
C MET A 147 7.53 -0.23 -1.82
N THR A 148 8.45 -1.04 -1.29
CA THR A 148 8.17 -2.40 -0.84
C THR A 148 7.13 -2.41 0.29
N ALA A 149 7.21 -1.50 1.25
CA ALA A 149 6.24 -1.41 2.34
C ALA A 149 4.84 -1.07 1.82
N ALA A 150 4.71 -0.15 0.87
CA ALA A 150 3.43 0.15 0.23
C ALA A 150 2.87 -1.06 -0.54
N ALA A 151 3.73 -1.75 -1.30
CA ALA A 151 3.34 -2.96 -2.04
C ALA A 151 2.90 -4.11 -1.11
N GLU A 152 3.57 -4.32 0.03
CA GLU A 152 3.15 -5.30 1.03
C GLU A 152 1.83 -4.95 1.70
N LEU A 153 1.52 -3.66 1.92
CA LEU A 153 0.22 -3.25 2.43
C LEU A 153 -0.91 -3.53 1.42
N VAL A 154 -0.65 -3.31 0.13
CA VAL A 154 -1.58 -3.71 -0.94
C VAL A 154 -1.76 -5.23 -0.94
N ALA A 155 -0.66 -5.99 -0.87
CA ALA A 155 -0.71 -7.45 -0.81
C ALA A 155 -1.45 -7.96 0.44
N ALA A 156 -1.29 -7.31 1.60
CA ALA A 156 -2.00 -7.67 2.83
C ALA A 156 -3.53 -7.51 2.68
N ARG A 157 -3.99 -6.45 1.99
CA ARG A 157 -5.40 -6.26 1.66
C ARG A 157 -5.91 -7.39 0.76
N ILE A 158 -5.14 -7.77 -0.27
CA ILE A 158 -5.47 -8.90 -1.16
C ILE A 158 -5.58 -10.19 -0.35
N ARG A 159 -4.58 -10.53 0.48
CA ARG A 159 -4.57 -11.75 1.31
C ARG A 159 -5.81 -11.86 2.22
N LYS A 160 -6.32 -10.72 2.71
CA LYS A 160 -7.53 -10.66 3.53
C LYS A 160 -8.80 -11.02 2.75
N ARG A 161 -8.85 -10.74 1.44
CA ARG A 161 -10.08 -10.81 0.64
C ARG A 161 -10.06 -11.90 -0.44
N GLU A 162 -8.89 -12.41 -0.84
CA GLU A 162 -8.73 -13.28 -2.01
C GLU A 162 -9.47 -14.62 -1.94
N LYS A 163 -9.91 -15.04 -0.74
CA LYS A 163 -10.73 -16.25 -0.54
C LYS A 163 -12.23 -16.00 -0.63
N GLU A 164 -12.66 -14.75 -0.45
CA GLU A 164 -14.07 -14.36 -0.37
C GLU A 164 -14.53 -13.60 -1.61
N VAL A 165 -13.61 -12.89 -2.26
CA VAL A 165 -13.89 -12.05 -3.42
C VAL A 165 -13.47 -12.80 -4.68
N PRO A 166 -14.41 -13.05 -5.62
CA PRO A 166 -14.07 -13.63 -6.91
C PRO A 166 -12.99 -12.79 -7.62
N ARG A 167 -12.17 -13.45 -8.43
CA ARG A 167 -11.18 -12.75 -9.25
C ARG A 167 -11.91 -11.71 -10.14
N PRO A 168 -11.47 -10.43 -10.15
CA PRO A 168 -12.08 -9.41 -11.00
C PRO A 168 -12.09 -9.83 -12.48
N GLU A 169 -13.27 -10.01 -13.06
CA GLU A 169 -13.42 -10.33 -14.48
C GLU A 169 -13.13 -9.10 -15.35
N GLY A 170 -12.63 -9.29 -16.58
CA GLY A 170 -12.37 -8.19 -17.52
C GLY A 170 -11.10 -7.38 -17.26
N VAL A 171 -10.60 -7.38 -16.01
CA VAL A 171 -9.34 -6.75 -15.61
C VAL A 171 -8.12 -7.56 -16.08
N TRP A 172 -8.23 -8.89 -16.07
CA TRP A 172 -7.10 -9.80 -16.27
C TRP A 172 -7.07 -10.49 -17.64
N GLY A 173 -7.78 -9.96 -18.64
CA GLY A 173 -7.88 -10.55 -19.97
C GLY A 173 -8.70 -11.84 -19.99
N ARG A 174 -9.52 -12.02 -21.03
CA ARG A 174 -10.43 -13.15 -21.22
C ARG A 174 -9.71 -14.46 -21.63
N GLY A 175 -8.49 -14.70 -21.12
CA GLY A 175 -7.56 -15.72 -21.63
C GLY A 175 -7.61 -17.08 -20.95
N SER A 176 -8.37 -17.26 -19.88
CA SER A 176 -8.60 -18.57 -19.26
C SER A 176 -10.00 -19.07 -19.57
N ALA A 177 -10.27 -19.28 -20.87
CA ALA A 177 -11.17 -20.37 -21.21
C ALA A 177 -10.59 -21.62 -20.54
N GLY A 178 -11.39 -22.31 -19.73
CA GLY A 178 -11.02 -23.62 -19.18
C GLY A 178 -10.56 -24.56 -20.29
N PRO A 179 -9.88 -25.67 -19.95
CA PRO A 179 -9.42 -26.63 -20.96
C PRO A 179 -10.59 -26.95 -21.89
N SER A 180 -10.45 -26.55 -23.16
CA SER A 180 -11.37 -26.94 -24.22
C SER A 180 -11.36 -28.46 -24.23
N GLU A 181 -12.41 -29.10 -23.68
CA GLU A 181 -12.64 -30.51 -23.91
C GLU A 181 -12.72 -30.71 -25.42
N ALA A 182 -11.65 -31.28 -25.99
CA ALA A 182 -11.65 -31.68 -27.38
C ALA A 182 -12.77 -32.73 -27.56
N PRO A 183 -13.64 -32.59 -28.58
CA PRO A 183 -14.67 -33.59 -28.83
C PRO A 183 -13.98 -34.92 -29.13
N LYS A 184 -14.25 -35.93 -28.32
CA LYS A 184 -13.88 -37.32 -28.61
C LYS A 184 -14.55 -37.71 -29.92
N ARG A 185 -13.72 -38.06 -30.92
CA ARG A 185 -14.18 -38.69 -32.15
C ARG A 185 -14.37 -40.18 -31.92
#